data_AF-A0A0B8P941-F1
#
_entry.id   AF-A0A0B8P941-F1
#
_cell.length_a   1.000
_cell.length_b   1.000
_cell.length_c   1.000
_cell.angle_alpha   90.00
_cell.angle_beta   90.00
_cell.angle_gamma   90.00
#
_symmetry.space_group_name_H-M   'P 1'
#
loop_
_entity.id
_entity.type
_entity.pdbx_description
1 polymer ?
#
loop_
_entity_poly.entity_id
_entity_poly.type
_entity_poly.pdbx_seq_one_letter_code
_entity_poly.pdbx_strand_id
1 'polypeptide(L)' 'MTYSSLSQICKYANRVSYELLTQHSARLSRSLPEREDSLEEVYWDR' A
#
# COMPACT_ATOMS: atom_id res chain seq x y z
N MET A 1 8.80 -3.76 -19.40
CA MET A 1 7.50 -3.05 -19.35
C MET A 1 6.83 -3.44 -18.06
N THR A 2 6.70 -2.52 -17.10
CA THR A 2 5.87 -2.74 -15.91
C THR A 2 4.41 -2.59 -16.29
N TYR A 3 3.54 -3.45 -15.74
CA TYR A 3 2.08 -3.39 -15.97
C TYR A 3 1.47 -2.06 -15.50
N SER A 4 2.10 -1.43 -14.51
CA SER A 4 1.62 -0.21 -13.86
C SER A 4 2.53 0.98 -14.12
N SER A 5 1.96 2.18 -14.01
CA SER A 5 2.71 3.43 -14.03
C SER A 5 3.65 3.52 -12.82
N LEU A 6 4.71 4.33 -12.94
CA LEU A 6 5.63 4.58 -11.83
C LEU A 6 4.90 5.13 -10.60
N SER A 7 3.89 5.99 -10.78
CA SER A 7 3.10 6.54 -9.68
C SER A 7 2.28 5.45 -8.95
N GLN A 8 1.74 4.46 -9.67
CA GLN A 8 1.05 3.33 -9.05
C GLN A 8 2.00 2.43 -8.28
N ILE A 9 3.22 2.23 -8.80
CA ILE A 9 4.27 1.46 -8.10
C ILE A 9 4.71 2.17 -6.83
N CYS A 10 4.92 3.50 -6.87
CA CYS A 10 5.26 4.28 -5.68
C CYS A 10 4.16 4.21 -4.62
N LYS A 11 2.88 4.29 -5.00
CA LYS A 11 1.76 4.11 -4.07
C LYS A 11 1.76 2.72 -3.44
N TYR A 12 1.95 1.68 -4.24
CA TYR A 12 2.02 0.30 -3.75
C TYR A 12 3.20 0.08 -2.79
N ALA A 13 4.39 0.56 -3.15
CA ALA A 13 5.59 0.45 -2.32
C ALA A 13 5.41 1.14 -0.96
N ASN A 14 4.83 2.35 -0.93
CA ASN A 14 4.56 3.08 0.30
C ASN A 14 3.65 2.28 1.25
N ARG A 15 2.62 1.61 0.72
CA ARG A 15 1.72 0.77 1.53
C ARG A 15 2.44 -0.42 2.13
N VAL A 16 3.24 -1.11 1.33
CA VAL A 16 4.02 -2.28 1.77
C VAL A 16 5.00 -1.85 2.87
N SER A 17 5.68 -0.71 2.68
CA SER A 17 6.62 -0.17 3.66
C SER A 17 5.93 0.22 4.96
N TYR A 18 4.73 0.80 4.92
CA TYR A 18 3.97 1.12 6.12
C TYR A 18 3.61 -0.14 6.93
N GLU A 19 3.04 -1.17 6.28
CA GLU A 19 2.72 -2.43 6.97
C GLU A 19 3.97 -3.14 7.52
N LEU A 20 5.10 -3.07 6.81
CA LEU A 20 6.36 -3.61 7.31
C LEU A 20 6.92 -2.84 8.53
N LEU A 21 6.68 -1.52 8.59
CA LEU A 21 7.09 -0.70 9.74
C LEU A 21 6.16 -0.88 10.95
N THR A 22 4.87 -1.12 10.73
CA THR A 22 3.90 -1.36 11.81
C THR A 22 4.00 -2.79 12.36
N GLN A 23 4.46 -3.74 11.54
CA GLN A 23 4.75 -5.11 11.99
C GLN A 23 6.15 -5.21 12.59
N HIS A 24 6.28 -5.95 13.70
CA HIS A 24 7.58 -6.18 14.36
C HIS A 24 8.44 -7.25 13.63
N SER A 25 7.97 -7.75 12.48
CA SER A 25 8.60 -8.82 11.71
C SER A 25 8.77 -8.40 10.26
N ALA A 26 9.93 -8.70 9.68
CA ALA A 26 10.29 -8.35 8.30
C ALA A 26 9.50 -9.12 7.22
N ARG A 27 8.51 -9.94 7.60
CA ARG A 27 7.73 -10.77 6.69
C ARG A 27 6.25 -10.49 6.89
N LEU A 28 5.60 -9.98 5.84
CA LEU A 28 4.15 -9.83 5.79
C LEU A 28 3.50 -11.21 5.94
N SER A 29 2.81 -11.41 7.05
CA SER A 29 2.02 -12.62 7.32
C SER A 29 0.64 -12.58 6.67
N ARG A 30 0.13 -11.38 6.32
CA ARG A 30 -1.11 -11.15 5.58
C ARG A 30 -0.84 -10.42 4.27
N SER A 31 -1.67 -10.64 3.27
CA SER A 31 -1.69 -9.81 2.06
C SER A 31 -2.02 -8.36 2.42
N LEU A 32 -1.57 -7.41 1.60
CA LEU A 32 -1.93 -6.01 1.79
C LEU A 32 -3.46 -5.85 1.80
N PRO A 33 -4.02 -5.06 2.73
CA PRO A 33 -5.43 -4.72 2.69
C PRO A 33 -5.76 -3.98 1.38
N GLU A 34 -6.91 -4.29 0.78
CA GLU A 34 -7.35 -3.69 -0.49
C GLU A 34 -7.58 -2.17 -0.38
N ARG A 35 -7.78 -1.68 0.84
CA ARG A 35 -8.01 -0.28 1.17
C ARG A 35 -7.15 0.16 2.35
N GLU A 36 -6.52 1.32 2.23
CA GLU A 36 -5.94 2.01 3.38
C GLU A 36 -7.10 2.63 4.17
N ASP A 37 -7.40 2.09 5.36
CA ASP A 37 -8.33 2.72 6.32
C ASP A 37 -7.84 4.10 6.81
N SER A 38 -6.59 4.45 6.51
CA SER A 38 -5.95 5.71 6.92
C SER A 38 -6.19 6.87 5.95
N LEU A 39 -6.65 6.60 4.72
CA LEU A 39 -7.01 7.65 3.76
C LEU A 39 -8.52 7.88 3.75
N GLU A 40 -8.93 9.13 3.90
CA GLU A 40 -10.32 9.55 3.72
C GLU A 40 -10.87 9.04 2.38
N GLU A 41 -12.09 8.52 2.39
CA GLU A 41 -12.79 7.96 1.21
C GLU A 41 -12.79 8.91 0.00
N VAL A 42 -12.65 10.22 0.26
CA VAL A 42 -12.54 11.31 -0.72
C VAL A 42 -11.34 11.14 -1.68
N TYR A 43 -10.28 10.44 -1.28
CA TYR A 43 -9.13 10.14 -2.15
C TYR A 43 -9.45 9.07 -3.21
N TRP A 44 -10.45 8.23 -2.95
CA TRP A 44 -10.87 7.13 -3.82
C TRP A 44 -12.06 7.47 -4.70
N ASP A 45 -12.79 8.55 -4.39
CA ASP A 45 -14.00 9.00 -5.10
C ASP A 45 -13.74 9.85 -6.36
N ARG A 46 -12.51 9.82 -6.90
CA ARG A 46 -12.14 10.64 -8.07
C ARG A 46 -11.48 9.86 -9.20
#